data_AF-A0AAD3N368-F1
#
_entry.id   AF-A0AAD3N368-F1
#
_cell.length_a   1.000
_cell.length_b   1.000
_cell.length_c   1.000
_cell.angle_alpha   90.00
_cell.angle_beta   90.00
_cell.angle_gamma   90.00
#
_symmetry.space_group_name_H-M   'P 1'
#
loop_
_entity.id
_entity.type
_entity.pdbx_description
1 polymer ?
#
loop_
_entity_poly.entity_id
_entity_poly.type
_entity_poly.pdbx_seq_one_letter_code
_entity_poly.pdbx_strand_id
1 'polypeptide(L)'
;EPLMEEYSIATQVWKLSSCDMCELARNSVLMSGFSHKAKSYWLGPSYSKEGPESNDIRRTNVPDIRVAYRSETLSEELHLIIHAVRTEELDTIDEEDSLSMGPLPGRR
;
A
#
# COMPACT_ATOMS: atom_id res chain seq x y z
N GLU A 1 -18.35 -14.93 22.44
CA GLU A 1 -17.43 -15.52 21.45
C GLU A 1 -16.10 -14.79 21.57
N PRO A 2 -14.95 -15.49 21.68
CA PRO A 2 -13.66 -14.87 22.03
C PRO A 2 -13.23 -13.78 21.04
N LEU A 3 -13.42 -13.99 19.73
CA LEU A 3 -13.06 -12.99 18.71
C LEU A 3 -13.89 -11.70 18.82
N MET A 4 -15.19 -11.83 19.10
CA MET A 4 -16.09 -10.68 19.26
C MET A 4 -15.73 -9.85 20.50
N GLU A 5 -15.21 -10.50 21.55
CA GLU A 5 -14.74 -9.84 22.76
C GLU A 5 -13.47 -9.03 22.50
N GLU A 6 -12.48 -9.61 21.82
CA GLU A 6 -11.25 -8.92 21.42
C GLU A 6 -11.54 -7.68 20.57
N TYR A 7 -12.43 -7.81 19.58
CA TYR A 7 -12.84 -6.69 18.73
C TYR A 7 -13.61 -5.60 19.48
N SER A 8 -14.42 -5.99 20.46
CA SER A 8 -15.13 -5.02 21.32
C SER A 8 -14.16 -4.22 22.18
N ILE A 9 -13.17 -4.89 22.78
CA ILE A 9 -12.12 -4.24 23.58
C ILE A 9 -11.27 -3.32 22.69
N ALA A 10 -10.81 -3.79 21.53
CA ALA A 10 -10.01 -2.99 20.60
C ALA A 10 -10.76 -1.73 20.15
N THR A 11 -12.05 -1.87 19.84
CA THR A 11 -12.92 -0.74 19.47
C THR A 11 -12.95 0.33 20.56
N GLN A 12 -13.12 -0.09 21.82
CA GLN A 12 -13.19 0.82 22.96
C GLN A 12 -11.84 1.50 23.25
N VAL A 13 -10.75 0.74 23.22
CA VAL A 13 -9.40 1.23 23.54
C VAL A 13 -8.89 2.19 22.46
N TRP A 14 -9.03 1.83 21.19
CA TRP A 14 -8.46 2.57 20.06
C TRP A 14 -9.46 3.51 19.37
N LYS A 15 -10.69 3.60 19.89
CA LYS A 15 -11.78 4.43 19.34
C LYS A 15 -12.06 4.11 17.88
N LEU A 16 -12.07 2.83 17.54
CA LEU A 16 -12.33 2.38 16.17
C LEU A 16 -13.79 2.63 15.79
N SER A 17 -14.01 3.12 14.57
CA SER A 17 -15.34 3.24 13.99
C SER A 17 -15.85 1.89 13.46
N SER A 18 -17.14 1.83 13.11
CA SER A 18 -17.69 0.65 12.42
C SER A 18 -16.98 0.35 11.11
N CYS A 19 -16.58 1.40 10.37
CA CYS A 19 -15.79 1.28 9.14
C CYS A 19 -14.43 0.63 9.40
N ASP A 20 -13.74 1.02 10.48
CA ASP A 20 -12.45 0.43 10.86
C ASP A 20 -12.59 -1.06 11.19
N MET A 21 -13.64 -1.43 11.92
CA MET A 21 -13.90 -2.82 12.28
C MET A 21 -14.25 -3.68 11.07
N CYS A 22 -15.07 -3.17 10.16
CA CYS A 22 -15.38 -3.86 8.90
C CYS A 22 -14.15 -4.02 8.01
N GLU A 23 -13.28 -3.00 7.97
CA GLU A 23 -12.03 -3.07 7.22
C GLU A 23 -11.07 -4.10 7.81
N LEU A 24 -10.90 -4.12 9.14
CA LEU A 24 -10.11 -5.15 9.82
C LEU A 24 -10.66 -6.55 9.52
N ALA A 25 -11.98 -6.76 9.64
CA ALA A 25 -12.60 -8.04 9.35
C ALA A 25 -12.39 -8.47 7.88
N ARG A 26 -12.54 -7.55 6.92
CA ARG A 26 -12.25 -7.80 5.50
C ARG A 26 -10.81 -8.27 5.30
N ASN A 27 -9.85 -7.57 5.90
CA ASN A 27 -8.43 -7.89 5.75
C ASN A 27 -8.07 -9.21 6.43
N SER A 28 -8.70 -9.56 7.55
CA SER A 28 -8.55 -10.89 8.18
C SER A 28 -8.93 -12.01 7.22
N VAL A 29 -10.02 -11.86 6.47
CA VAL A 29 -10.43 -12.85 5.45
C VAL A 29 -9.43 -12.89 4.29
N LEU A 30 -8.94 -11.73 3.82
CA LEU A 30 -7.93 -11.66 2.76
C LEU A 30 -6.63 -12.39 3.14
N MET A 31 -6.13 -12.16 4.35
CA MET A 31 -4.87 -12.73 4.85
C MET A 31 -4.97 -14.19 5.28
N SER A 32 -6.18 -14.70 5.50
CA SER A 32 -6.42 -16.09 5.89
C SER A 32 -5.96 -17.12 4.84
N GLY A 33 -5.81 -18.37 5.25
CA GLY A 33 -5.57 -19.52 4.37
C GLY A 33 -6.82 -20.08 3.68
N PHE A 34 -7.98 -19.38 3.70
CA PHE A 34 -9.21 -19.92 3.11
C PHE A 34 -9.13 -20.05 1.58
N SER A 35 -9.90 -21.01 1.04
CA SER A 35 -9.98 -21.22 -0.41
C SER A 35 -10.50 -19.98 -1.15
N HIS A 36 -10.11 -19.83 -2.42
CA HIS A 36 -10.61 -18.75 -3.28
C HIS A 36 -12.13 -18.71 -3.35
N LYS A 37 -12.80 -19.88 -3.38
CA LYS A 37 -14.26 -19.97 -3.40
C LYS A 37 -14.90 -19.36 -2.14
N ALA A 38 -14.32 -19.62 -0.96
CA ALA A 38 -14.80 -19.05 0.29
C ALA A 38 -14.55 -17.54 0.35
N LYS A 39 -13.35 -17.08 -0.01
CA LYS A 39 -13.02 -15.64 -0.05
C LYS A 39 -13.90 -14.89 -1.03
N SER A 40 -14.10 -15.43 -2.23
CA SER A 40 -15.00 -14.85 -3.24
C SER A 40 -16.46 -14.80 -2.77
N TYR A 41 -16.90 -15.82 -2.03
CA TYR A 41 -18.23 -15.81 -1.43
C TYR A 41 -18.35 -14.76 -0.33
N TRP A 42 -17.36 -14.56 0.53
CA TRP A 42 -17.48 -13.56 1.61
C TRP A 42 -17.19 -12.13 1.19
N LEU A 43 -16.26 -11.91 0.26
CA LEU A 43 -15.76 -10.58 -0.09
C LEU A 43 -16.28 -10.07 -1.43
N GLY A 44 -16.76 -10.97 -2.30
CA GLY A 44 -17.22 -10.65 -3.65
C GLY A 44 -16.34 -11.29 -4.73
N PRO A 45 -16.85 -11.42 -5.98
CA PRO A 45 -16.13 -12.07 -7.08
C PRO A 45 -14.85 -11.33 -7.49
N SER A 46 -14.81 -10.01 -7.31
CA SER A 46 -13.68 -9.16 -7.71
C SER A 46 -12.62 -8.97 -6.62
N TYR A 47 -12.69 -9.69 -5.49
CA TYR A 47 -11.85 -9.43 -4.31
C TYR A 47 -10.34 -9.46 -4.57
N SER A 48 -9.90 -10.13 -5.64
CA SER A 48 -8.49 -10.29 -6.03
C SER A 48 -7.95 -9.13 -6.87
N LYS A 49 -8.81 -8.20 -7.32
CA LYS A 49 -8.38 -6.98 -8.00
C LYS A 49 -7.69 -6.03 -7.02
N GLU A 50 -7.03 -5.01 -7.55
CA GLU A 50 -6.46 -3.93 -6.75
C GLU A 50 -7.41 -2.73 -6.67
N GLY A 51 -7.22 -1.90 -5.64
CA GLY A 51 -7.99 -0.66 -5.45
C GLY A 51 -9.47 -0.86 -5.12
N PRO A 52 -10.30 0.17 -5.35
CA PRO A 52 -11.74 0.15 -5.03
C PRO A 52 -12.52 -0.95 -5.74
N GLU A 53 -12.08 -1.36 -6.94
CA GLU A 53 -12.73 -2.44 -7.71
C GLU A 53 -12.74 -3.80 -6.99
N SER A 54 -11.83 -3.96 -6.01
CA SER A 54 -11.73 -5.16 -5.17
C SER A 54 -12.81 -5.24 -4.09
N ASN A 55 -13.59 -4.18 -3.92
CA ASN A 55 -14.54 -4.07 -2.82
C ASN A 55 -15.97 -4.24 -3.30
N ASP A 56 -16.72 -5.11 -2.62
CA ASP A 56 -18.18 -5.17 -2.70
C ASP A 56 -18.74 -4.71 -1.36
N ILE A 57 -19.13 -3.44 -1.27
CA ILE A 57 -19.65 -2.82 -0.04
C ILE A 57 -20.83 -3.60 0.55
N ARG A 58 -21.63 -4.29 -0.27
CA ARG A 58 -22.80 -5.06 0.18
C ARG A 58 -22.40 -6.30 0.97
N ARG A 59 -21.14 -6.72 0.86
CA ARG A 59 -20.55 -7.86 1.55
C ARG A 59 -19.57 -7.45 2.64
N THR A 60 -18.75 -6.43 2.40
CA THR A 60 -17.67 -6.03 3.31
C THR A 60 -18.08 -4.93 4.29
N ASN A 61 -19.12 -4.16 3.96
CA ASN A 61 -19.54 -2.96 4.70
C ASN A 61 -18.42 -1.90 4.84
N VAL A 62 -17.38 -1.96 4.00
CA VAL A 62 -16.32 -0.96 3.91
C VAL A 62 -16.70 0.03 2.79
N PRO A 63 -16.80 1.35 3.05
CA PRO A 63 -17.06 2.35 2.02
C PRO A 63 -15.97 2.38 0.95
N ASP A 64 -16.35 2.53 -0.32
CA ASP A 64 -15.38 2.54 -1.43
C ASP A 64 -14.36 3.67 -1.32
N ILE A 65 -14.76 4.84 -0.77
CA ILE A 65 -13.85 5.95 -0.51
C ILE A 65 -12.73 5.59 0.48
N ARG A 66 -13.00 4.71 1.46
CA ARG A 66 -11.97 4.22 2.39
C ARG A 66 -10.96 3.37 1.64
N VAL A 67 -11.42 2.47 0.78
CA VAL A 67 -10.56 1.58 -0.02
C VAL A 67 -9.74 2.39 -1.04
N ALA A 68 -10.37 3.37 -1.70
CA ALA A 68 -9.72 4.28 -2.64
C ALA A 68 -8.57 5.04 -1.98
N TYR A 69 -8.85 5.67 -0.84
CA TYR A 69 -7.83 6.38 -0.07
C TYR A 69 -6.64 5.48 0.27
N ARG A 70 -6.89 4.24 0.75
CA ARG A 70 -5.81 3.29 1.06
C ARG A 70 -4.97 2.93 -0.16
N SER A 71 -5.60 2.71 -1.31
CA SER A 71 -4.87 2.40 -2.54
C SER A 71 -4.10 3.60 -3.10
N GLU A 72 -4.68 4.80 -3.04
CA GLU A 72 -4.05 6.03 -3.50
C GLU A 72 -2.83 6.36 -2.64
N THR A 73 -2.99 6.39 -1.32
CA THR A 73 -1.87 6.62 -0.39
C THR A 73 -0.76 5.60 -0.58
N LEU A 74 -1.06 4.30 -0.69
CA LEU A 74 -0.03 3.29 -0.93
C LEU A 74 0.72 3.54 -2.25
N SER A 75 0.00 3.90 -3.31
CA SER A 75 0.59 4.21 -4.62
C SER A 75 1.48 5.45 -4.56
N GLU A 76 1.04 6.49 -3.85
CA GLU A 76 1.81 7.71 -3.61
C GLU A 76 3.10 7.43 -2.82
N GLU A 77 3.02 6.67 -1.72
CA GLU A 77 4.19 6.28 -0.92
C GLU A 77 5.19 5.45 -1.74
N LEU A 78 4.70 4.52 -2.57
CA LEU A 78 5.56 3.75 -3.48
C LEU A 78 6.20 4.64 -4.55
N HIS A 79 5.45 5.59 -5.11
CA HIS A 79 6.02 6.57 -6.06
C HIS A 79 7.11 7.43 -5.41
N LEU A 80 6.93 7.85 -4.16
CA LEU A 80 7.95 8.61 -3.42
C LEU A 80 9.24 7.80 -3.26
N ILE A 81 9.14 6.53 -2.86
CA ILE A 81 10.30 5.64 -2.71
C ILE A 81 10.99 5.43 -4.07
N ILE A 82 10.23 5.09 -5.12
CA ILE A 82 10.78 4.86 -6.47
C ILE A 82 11.45 6.12 -7.01
N HIS A 83 10.86 7.29 -6.79
CA HIS A 83 11.45 8.56 -7.21
C HIS A 83 12.76 8.82 -6.47
N ALA A 84 12.78 8.67 -5.13
CA ALA A 84 13.99 8.86 -4.33
C ALA A 84 15.15 7.98 -4.81
N VAL A 85 14.89 6.69 -5.04
CA VAL A 85 15.91 5.74 -5.55
C VAL A 85 16.44 6.18 -6.92
N ARG A 86 15.57 6.62 -7.84
CA ARG A 86 16.00 7.08 -9.17
C ARG A 86 16.80 8.39 -9.13
N THR A 87 16.49 9.29 -8.20
CA THR A 87 17.25 10.53 -8.04
C THR A 87 18.64 10.24 -7.48
N GLU A 88 18.78 9.33 -6.50
CA GLU A 88 20.09 8.90 -5.99
C GLU A 88 20.97 8.28 -7.09
N GLU A 89 20.40 7.50 -8.02
CA GLU A 89 21.14 6.97 -9.17
C GLU A 89 21.64 8.07 -10.12
N LEU A 90 20.86 9.14 -10.31
CA LEU A 90 21.22 10.26 -11.20
C LEU A 90 22.34 11.14 -10.61
N ASP A 91 22.32 11.38 -9.28
CA ASP A 91 23.36 12.16 -8.61
C ASP A 91 24.74 11.47 -8.64
N THR A 92 24.78 10.14 -8.75
CA THR A 92 26.05 9.39 -8.85
C THR A 92 26.73 9.44 -10.22
N ILE A 93 26.07 9.93 -11.27
CA ILE A 93 26.58 9.88 -12.65
C ILE A 93 27.37 11.16 -13.02
N ASP A 94 27.15 12.29 -12.33
CA ASP A 94 27.76 13.58 -12.71
C ASP A 94 29.16 13.85 -12.10
N GLU A 95 29.64 13.04 -11.15
CA GLU A 95 30.95 13.28 -10.51
C GLU A 95 32.18 12.68 -11.25
N GLU A 96 32.00 11.73 -12.18
CA GLU A 96 33.15 11.07 -12.84
C GLU A 96 33.64 11.76 -14.13
N ASP A 97 32.87 12.66 -14.75
CA ASP A 97 33.18 13.16 -16.11
C ASP A 97 33.87 14.55 -16.16
N SER A 98 34.30 15.11 -15.03
CA SER A 98 34.88 16.47 -14.97
C SER A 98 36.36 16.58 -14.55
N LEU A 99 37.10 15.48 -14.39
CA LEU A 99 38.53 15.50 -14.03
C LEU A 99 39.47 15.15 -15.20
N SER A 100 39.62 16.06 -16.17
CA SER A 100 40.90 16.16 -16.88
C SER A 100 41.23 17.62 -17.23
N MET A 101 41.97 18.28 -16.33
CA MET A 101 42.75 19.48 -16.65
C MET A 101 44.23 19.08 -16.72
N GLY A 102 44.60 18.40 -17.79
CA GLY A 102 46.01 18.11 -18.10
C GLY A 102 46.73 19.37 -18.59
N PRO A 103 47.96 19.67 -18.14
CA PRO A 103 48.65 20.89 -18.52
C PRO A 103 49.10 20.84 -19.98
N LEU A 104 48.81 21.92 -20.73
CA LEU A 104 49.28 22.13 -22.10
C LEU A 104 50.82 22.19 -22.14
N PRO A 105 51.50 21.38 -22.98
CA PRO A 105 52.94 21.47 -23.12
C PRO A 105 53.30 22.70 -23.97
N GLY A 106 53.67 23.79 -23.30
CA GLY A 106 54.41 24.87 -23.93
C GLY A 106 55.88 24.46 -24.11
N ARG A 107 56.39 24.46 -25.34
CA ARG A 107 57.83 24.58 -25.59
C ARG A 107 58.15 25.16 -26.97
N ARG A 108 58.71 26.37 -26.90
CA ARG A 108 59.71 27.07 -27.75
C ARG A 108 59.53 27.05 -29.27
#